data_AF-A0A7C1PFB8-F1
#
_entry.id   AF-A0A7C1PFB8-F1
#
_cell.length_a   1.000
_cell.length_b   1.000
_cell.length_c   1.000
_cell.angle_alpha   90.00
_cell.angle_beta   90.00
_cell.angle_gamma   90.00
#
_symmetry.space_group_name_H-M   'P 1'
#
loop_
_entity.id
_entity.type
_entity.pdbx_description
1 polymer ?
#
loop_
_entity_poly.entity_id
_entity_poly.type
_entity_poly.pdbx_seq_one_letter_code
_entity_poly.pdbx_strand_id
1 'polypeptide(L)'
;MSNKTWKRWIRQMLAGRSAVPGRRVRQRGLHLEMLEERVTPATFIWTGLGGNNNWSNPANWQGGVAPTSAANPDLVFQTGASRLNTNNDISGLVVRSITISGSNYNLGGNAIQLAGNVFVGNGASNNRITLSTNLTTAVAITVGTSADLTITGPISGNTAANLTKLGTGTLTLSGNNTAYSAMVDIQEGRLVMTHVNALGTTTAPTVVNPNAQLQVRNVATTINEPLILNGFGPSSDGALFNASGNTTWAGTITLDSNSSIGVAANTILNVTGLVTDTATGHDLTKVGAGQLIFSRTGGNTYRGLTVINNGTLTIRDPQSLGAGSIFGSPQ
;
A
#
# COMPACT_ATOMS: atom_id res chain seq x y z
N MET A 1 -53.11 -0.04 -102.48
CA MET A 1 -52.02 -1.02 -102.60
C MET A 1 -50.84 -0.58 -101.72
N SER A 2 -50.13 -1.54 -101.13
CA SER A 2 -48.86 -1.43 -100.39
C SER A 2 -48.91 -1.44 -98.85
N ASN A 3 -48.85 -2.67 -98.33
CA ASN A 3 -47.95 -3.17 -97.27
C ASN A 3 -47.50 -2.21 -96.15
N LYS A 4 -48.02 -2.44 -94.93
CA LYS A 4 -47.22 -2.84 -93.73
C LYS A 4 -48.06 -2.84 -92.45
N THR A 5 -49.16 -3.59 -92.45
CA THR A 5 -49.94 -4.07 -91.29
C THR A 5 -49.23 -5.22 -90.55
N TRP A 6 -47.96 -5.01 -90.17
CA TRP A 6 -47.16 -6.00 -89.42
C TRP A 6 -46.26 -5.39 -88.33
N LYS A 7 -46.06 -4.06 -88.32
CA LYS A 7 -45.14 -3.38 -87.38
C LYS A 7 -45.81 -2.85 -86.09
N ARG A 8 -47.14 -2.95 -85.95
CA ARG A 8 -47.88 -2.50 -84.75
C ARG A 8 -48.26 -3.63 -83.78
N TRP A 9 -48.14 -4.89 -84.18
CA TRP A 9 -48.40 -6.05 -83.30
C TRP A 9 -47.15 -6.50 -82.51
N ILE A 10 -45.94 -6.29 -83.06
CA ILE A 10 -44.67 -6.72 -82.45
C ILE A 10 -44.16 -5.77 -81.33
N ARG A 11 -44.68 -4.54 -81.23
CA ARG A 11 -44.26 -3.58 -80.18
C ARG A 11 -44.99 -3.71 -78.84
N GLN A 12 -46.00 -4.58 -78.73
CA GLN A 12 -46.63 -4.94 -77.45
C GLN A 12 -46.14 -6.28 -76.88
N MET A 13 -45.34 -7.06 -77.62
CA MET A 13 -44.69 -8.29 -77.12
C MET A 13 -43.26 -8.08 -76.58
N LEU A 14 -42.76 -6.83 -76.57
CA LEU A 14 -41.47 -6.44 -76.00
C LEU A 14 -41.63 -5.39 -74.88
N ALA A 15 -42.79 -5.34 -74.23
CA ALA A 15 -42.89 -4.73 -72.90
C ALA A 15 -42.29 -5.71 -71.89
N GLY A 16 -40.95 -5.75 -71.87
CA GLY A 16 -40.18 -6.42 -70.83
C GLY A 16 -40.65 -5.91 -69.48
N ARG A 17 -41.18 -6.83 -68.67
CA ARG A 17 -41.63 -6.64 -67.30
C ARG A 17 -40.63 -5.77 -66.54
N SER A 18 -41.14 -4.77 -65.84
CA SER A 18 -40.39 -3.97 -64.87
C SER A 18 -39.47 -4.87 -64.05
N ALA A 19 -38.16 -4.58 -64.08
CA ALA A 19 -37.20 -5.27 -63.24
C ALA A 19 -37.60 -5.04 -61.77
N VAL A 20 -38.04 -6.11 -61.11
CA VAL A 20 -38.16 -6.17 -59.66
C VAL A 20 -36.78 -5.76 -59.11
N PRO A 21 -36.67 -4.81 -58.16
CA PRO A 21 -35.37 -4.49 -57.60
C PRO A 21 -34.83 -5.75 -56.96
N GLY A 22 -33.77 -6.31 -57.56
CA GLY A 22 -33.06 -7.44 -57.03
C GLY A 22 -32.64 -7.08 -55.61
N ARG A 23 -33.17 -7.81 -54.62
CA ARG A 23 -32.77 -7.69 -53.23
C ARG A 23 -31.26 -7.88 -53.21
N ARG A 24 -30.50 -6.79 -53.02
CA ARG A 24 -29.05 -6.87 -52.87
C ARG A 24 -28.79 -7.82 -51.73
N VAL A 25 -28.34 -9.02 -52.04
CA VAL A 25 -27.73 -9.90 -51.05
C VAL A 25 -26.50 -9.12 -50.63
N ARG A 26 -26.55 -8.48 -49.45
CA ARG A 26 -25.35 -7.98 -48.79
C ARG A 26 -24.50 -9.23 -48.59
N GLN A 27 -23.51 -9.43 -49.44
CA GLN A 27 -22.38 -10.28 -49.09
C GLN A 27 -21.79 -9.62 -47.85
N ARG A 28 -22.18 -10.12 -46.67
CA ARG A 28 -21.43 -9.84 -45.46
C ARG A 28 -20.09 -10.50 -45.72
N GLY A 29 -19.12 -9.70 -46.16
CA GLY A 29 -17.74 -10.17 -46.24
C GLY A 29 -17.42 -10.80 -44.89
N LEU A 30 -16.86 -12.01 -44.91
CA LEU A 30 -16.27 -12.59 -43.72
C LEU A 30 -15.13 -11.64 -43.34
N HIS A 31 -15.42 -10.73 -42.40
CA HIS A 31 -14.40 -9.95 -41.75
C HIS A 31 -14.02 -10.71 -40.49
N LEU A 32 -12.74 -11.02 -40.37
CA LEU A 32 -12.18 -11.53 -39.13
C LEU A 32 -12.22 -10.36 -38.14
N GLU A 33 -13.22 -10.33 -37.25
CA GLU A 33 -13.12 -9.47 -36.09
C GLU A 33 -11.97 -10.03 -35.23
N MET A 34 -10.98 -9.19 -34.95
CA MET A 34 -9.90 -9.58 -34.04
C MET A 34 -10.54 -9.91 -32.71
N LEU A 35 -10.42 -11.17 -32.28
CA LEU A 35 -10.85 -11.61 -30.96
C LEU A 35 -10.21 -10.63 -29.97
N GLU A 36 -11.02 -10.01 -29.11
CA GLU A 36 -10.55 -9.14 -28.04
C GLU A 36 -9.33 -9.79 -27.37
N GLU A 37 -8.20 -9.05 -27.26
CA GLU A 37 -7.07 -9.51 -26.47
C GLU A 37 -7.55 -9.63 -25.04
N ARG A 38 -7.98 -10.83 -24.66
CA ARG A 38 -8.32 -11.12 -23.28
C ARG A 38 -6.99 -11.25 -22.54
N VAL A 39 -6.44 -10.13 -22.11
CA VAL A 39 -5.34 -10.08 -21.14
C VAL A 39 -5.93 -10.52 -19.81
N THR A 40 -6.17 -11.83 -19.66
CA THR A 40 -6.50 -12.37 -18.36
C THR A 40 -5.24 -12.32 -17.51
N PRO A 41 -5.31 -11.73 -16.31
CA PRO A 41 -4.38 -12.00 -15.22
C PRO A 41 -3.66 -13.35 -15.31
N ALA A 42 -2.35 -13.35 -15.54
CA ALA A 42 -1.54 -14.58 -15.51
C ALA A 42 -0.83 -14.73 -14.17
N THR A 43 -0.92 -15.92 -13.56
CA THR A 43 -0.21 -16.27 -12.33
C THR A 43 1.16 -16.85 -12.67
N PHE A 44 2.21 -16.28 -12.09
CA PHE A 44 3.59 -16.73 -12.26
C PHE A 44 4.12 -17.20 -10.91
N ILE A 45 4.37 -18.50 -10.80
CA ILE A 45 4.80 -19.13 -9.55
C ILE A 45 6.31 -19.35 -9.59
N TRP A 46 7.04 -18.70 -8.71
CA TRP A 46 8.49 -18.83 -8.59
C TRP A 46 8.85 -20.20 -8.01
N THR A 47 9.56 -20.99 -8.81
CA THR A 47 10.15 -22.28 -8.40
C THR A 47 11.63 -22.14 -8.09
N GLY A 48 12.31 -21.19 -8.75
CA GLY A 48 13.75 -21.00 -8.63
C GLY A 48 14.57 -22.19 -9.13
N LEU A 49 14.06 -22.99 -10.07
CA LEU A 49 14.73 -24.18 -10.61
C LEU A 49 15.69 -23.88 -11.78
N GLY A 50 15.64 -22.68 -12.36
CA GLY A 50 16.49 -22.28 -13.49
C GLY A 50 17.97 -22.15 -13.11
N GLY A 51 18.86 -21.93 -14.08
CA GLY A 51 20.31 -21.86 -13.83
C GLY A 51 20.80 -20.65 -13.01
N ASN A 52 19.96 -19.64 -12.77
CA ASN A 52 20.32 -18.38 -12.11
C ASN A 52 19.12 -17.81 -11.32
N ASN A 53 19.27 -16.64 -10.70
CA ASN A 53 18.22 -16.01 -9.86
C ASN A 53 17.34 -15.01 -10.62
N ASN A 54 17.48 -14.92 -11.95
CA ASN A 54 16.85 -13.85 -12.74
C ASN A 54 15.38 -14.15 -13.03
N TRP A 55 14.53 -13.11 -12.94
CA TRP A 55 13.11 -13.22 -13.27
C TRP A 55 12.88 -13.42 -14.77
N SER A 56 13.77 -12.95 -15.65
CA SER A 56 13.69 -13.19 -17.09
C SER A 56 13.93 -14.64 -17.51
N ASN A 57 14.52 -15.47 -16.64
CA ASN A 57 14.79 -16.88 -16.91
C ASN A 57 13.50 -17.72 -16.76
N PRO A 58 12.93 -18.25 -17.85
CA PRO A 58 11.64 -18.93 -17.78
C PRO A 58 11.67 -20.19 -16.93
N ALA A 59 12.83 -20.86 -16.81
CA ALA A 59 12.99 -22.06 -15.99
C ALA A 59 12.89 -21.79 -14.48
N ASN A 60 12.92 -20.53 -14.04
CA ASN A 60 12.64 -20.16 -12.65
C ASN A 60 11.15 -20.12 -12.31
N TRP A 61 10.28 -20.18 -13.30
CA TRP A 61 8.83 -20.06 -13.13
C TRP A 61 8.14 -21.37 -13.49
N GLN A 62 7.12 -21.73 -12.73
CA GLN A 62 6.29 -22.89 -13.03
C GLN A 62 5.68 -22.73 -14.42
N GLY A 63 5.74 -23.78 -15.23
CA GLY A 63 5.29 -23.74 -16.63
C GLY A 63 6.34 -23.21 -17.62
N GLY A 64 7.52 -22.80 -17.16
CA GLY A 64 8.63 -22.44 -18.04
C GLY A 64 8.41 -21.14 -18.82
N VAL A 65 7.67 -20.18 -18.24
CA VAL A 65 7.36 -18.87 -18.85
C VAL A 65 7.70 -17.75 -17.86
N ALA A 66 8.51 -16.79 -18.29
CA ALA A 66 8.86 -15.62 -17.47
C ALA A 66 7.75 -14.54 -17.52
N PRO A 67 7.56 -13.74 -16.46
CA PRO A 67 6.59 -12.66 -16.43
C PRO A 67 6.96 -11.53 -17.39
N THR A 68 5.95 -10.86 -17.93
CA THR A 68 6.08 -9.63 -18.72
C THR A 68 5.00 -8.64 -18.32
N SER A 69 5.20 -7.34 -18.54
CA SER A 69 4.18 -6.32 -18.21
C SER A 69 2.87 -6.54 -18.96
N ALA A 70 2.93 -7.04 -20.20
CA ALA A 70 1.74 -7.34 -21.02
C ALA A 70 0.89 -8.47 -20.41
N ALA A 71 1.50 -9.40 -19.68
CA ALA A 71 0.78 -10.48 -19.01
C ALA A 71 0.05 -10.02 -17.73
N ASN A 72 0.33 -8.80 -17.24
CA ASN A 72 -0.15 -8.27 -15.97
C ASN A 72 0.01 -9.34 -14.85
N PRO A 73 1.23 -9.64 -14.40
CA PRO A 73 1.51 -10.84 -13.63
C PRO A 73 1.01 -10.75 -12.17
N ASP A 74 0.41 -11.82 -11.66
CA ASP A 74 0.38 -12.13 -10.22
C ASP A 74 1.62 -12.97 -9.90
N LEU A 75 2.57 -12.41 -9.16
CA LEU A 75 3.77 -13.13 -8.77
C LEU A 75 3.53 -13.90 -7.48
N VAL A 76 3.86 -15.19 -7.47
CA VAL A 76 3.68 -16.07 -6.30
C VAL A 76 5.02 -16.67 -5.89
N PHE A 77 5.44 -16.38 -4.67
CA PHE A 77 6.65 -16.86 -4.02
C PHE A 77 6.26 -17.86 -2.92
N GLN A 78 6.18 -19.14 -3.30
CA GLN A 78 5.63 -20.21 -2.47
C GLN A 78 6.64 -20.93 -1.58
N THR A 79 6.18 -21.79 -0.68
CA THR A 79 7.09 -22.69 0.04
C THR A 79 7.80 -23.64 -0.94
N GLY A 80 9.04 -24.03 -0.60
CA GLY A 80 9.77 -25.06 -1.34
C GLY A 80 10.51 -24.60 -2.61
N ALA A 81 10.52 -23.31 -2.95
CA ALA A 81 11.36 -22.81 -4.04
C ALA A 81 12.86 -23.01 -3.74
N SER A 82 13.64 -23.38 -4.75
CA SER A 82 15.07 -23.69 -4.58
C SER A 82 15.95 -22.45 -4.45
N ARG A 83 15.45 -21.27 -4.85
CA ARG A 83 16.17 -19.99 -4.79
C ARG A 83 15.30 -18.94 -4.11
N LEU A 84 15.74 -18.45 -2.96
CA LEU A 84 14.99 -17.47 -2.17
C LEU A 84 15.51 -16.04 -2.37
N ASN A 85 16.77 -15.88 -2.79
CA ASN A 85 17.30 -14.62 -3.28
C ASN A 85 16.96 -14.50 -4.77
N THR A 86 15.99 -13.68 -5.11
CA THR A 86 15.50 -13.51 -6.48
C THR A 86 15.92 -12.14 -7.01
N ASN A 87 16.15 -12.06 -8.32
CA ASN A 87 16.63 -10.85 -8.98
C ASN A 87 15.71 -10.50 -10.15
N ASN A 88 14.92 -9.45 -10.00
CA ASN A 88 14.21 -8.85 -11.12
C ASN A 88 15.23 -8.19 -12.06
N ASP A 89 15.50 -8.79 -13.20
CA ASP A 89 16.33 -8.21 -14.26
C ASP A 89 15.50 -7.62 -15.41
N ILE A 90 14.16 -7.63 -15.28
CA ILE A 90 13.23 -7.12 -16.29
C ILE A 90 13.02 -5.62 -16.05
N SER A 91 13.36 -4.80 -17.05
CA SER A 91 13.18 -3.34 -16.98
C SER A 91 11.72 -2.95 -17.18
N GLY A 92 11.23 -2.01 -16.36
CA GLY A 92 9.87 -1.46 -16.50
C GLY A 92 8.75 -2.47 -16.25
N LEU A 93 9.01 -3.50 -15.43
CA LEU A 93 8.03 -4.54 -15.15
C LEU A 93 6.85 -3.96 -14.37
N VAL A 94 5.64 -4.11 -14.93
CA VAL A 94 4.38 -3.84 -14.23
C VAL A 94 3.90 -5.15 -13.63
N VAL A 95 3.55 -5.14 -12.35
CA VAL A 95 3.09 -6.29 -11.57
C VAL A 95 1.71 -6.00 -10.99
N ARG A 96 0.74 -6.90 -11.14
CA ARG A 96 -0.58 -6.75 -10.52
C ARG A 96 -0.52 -7.01 -9.02
N SER A 97 0.04 -8.15 -8.62
CA SER A 97 0.11 -8.50 -7.20
C SER A 97 1.34 -9.34 -6.88
N ILE A 98 1.68 -9.38 -5.61
CA ILE A 98 2.74 -10.24 -5.07
C ILE A 98 2.14 -11.05 -3.92
N THR A 99 2.25 -12.36 -4.00
CA THR A 99 1.90 -13.29 -2.92
C THR A 99 3.17 -13.99 -2.43
N ILE A 100 3.45 -13.95 -1.14
CA ILE A 100 4.58 -14.63 -0.50
C ILE A 100 4.01 -15.59 0.55
N SER A 101 4.06 -16.90 0.30
CA SER A 101 3.68 -17.92 1.28
C SER A 101 4.87 -18.70 1.84
N GLY A 102 6.06 -18.56 1.26
CA GLY A 102 7.31 -19.06 1.85
C GLY A 102 8.02 -18.05 2.77
N SER A 103 9.09 -18.52 3.42
CA SER A 103 9.93 -17.71 4.32
C SER A 103 11.31 -17.45 3.72
N ASN A 104 12.00 -16.41 4.20
CA ASN A 104 13.37 -16.03 3.82
C ASN A 104 13.54 -15.54 2.37
N TYR A 105 12.46 -15.16 1.69
CA TYR A 105 12.58 -14.57 0.37
C TYR A 105 13.24 -13.20 0.44
N ASN A 106 14.09 -12.90 -0.55
CA ASN A 106 14.66 -11.59 -0.80
C ASN A 106 14.42 -11.22 -2.27
N LEU A 107 13.49 -10.29 -2.50
CA LEU A 107 13.06 -9.84 -3.82
C LEU A 107 13.84 -8.57 -4.16
N GLY A 108 14.92 -8.70 -4.95
CA GLY A 108 15.77 -7.59 -5.35
C GLY A 108 15.81 -7.37 -6.87
N GLY A 109 16.68 -6.47 -7.31
CA GLY A 109 16.90 -6.13 -8.72
C GLY A 109 16.24 -4.82 -9.15
N ASN A 110 15.86 -4.74 -10.43
CA ASN A 110 15.22 -3.60 -11.06
C ASN A 110 13.89 -3.25 -10.38
N ALA A 111 13.55 -1.96 -10.44
CA ALA A 111 12.30 -1.43 -9.93
C ALA A 111 11.08 -2.06 -10.62
N ILE A 112 9.96 -2.12 -9.89
CA ILE A 112 8.66 -2.52 -10.44
C ILE A 112 7.64 -1.39 -10.29
N GLN A 113 6.68 -1.36 -11.19
CA GLN A 113 5.40 -0.71 -10.96
C GLN A 113 4.45 -1.74 -10.35
N LEU A 114 3.91 -1.46 -9.17
CA LEU A 114 2.94 -2.33 -8.51
C LEU A 114 1.53 -1.72 -8.64
N ALA A 115 0.64 -2.48 -9.27
CA ALA A 115 -0.72 -2.08 -9.61
C ALA A 115 -1.79 -2.75 -8.73
N GLY A 116 -1.39 -3.38 -7.61
CA GLY A 116 -2.31 -4.06 -6.71
C GLY A 116 -1.60 -4.64 -5.49
N ASN A 117 -2.26 -5.57 -4.82
CA ASN A 117 -1.97 -5.90 -3.42
C ASN A 117 -0.74 -6.79 -3.23
N VAL A 118 -0.17 -6.71 -2.03
CA VAL A 118 0.83 -7.66 -1.53
C VAL A 118 0.18 -8.50 -0.42
N PHE A 119 0.30 -9.82 -0.52
CA PHE A 119 -0.15 -10.75 0.52
C PHE A 119 1.02 -11.59 1.02
N VAL A 120 1.24 -11.59 2.33
CA VAL A 120 2.21 -12.47 3.01
C VAL A 120 1.44 -13.44 3.89
N GLY A 121 1.56 -14.73 3.59
CA GLY A 121 0.80 -15.79 4.26
C GLY A 121 1.15 -15.95 5.73
N ASN A 122 0.26 -16.58 6.51
CA ASN A 122 0.50 -16.82 7.93
C ASN A 122 1.81 -17.60 8.15
N GLY A 123 2.61 -17.15 9.12
CA GLY A 123 3.90 -17.75 9.45
C GLY A 123 5.03 -17.54 8.42
N ALA A 124 4.76 -16.90 7.28
CA ALA A 124 5.78 -16.59 6.27
C ALA A 124 6.68 -15.46 6.80
N SER A 125 7.89 -15.82 7.21
CA SER A 125 8.77 -14.97 8.00
C SER A 125 10.08 -14.62 7.30
N ASN A 126 10.73 -13.57 7.78
CA ASN A 126 12.03 -13.10 7.30
C ASN A 126 12.03 -12.73 5.79
N ASN A 127 10.89 -12.30 5.27
CA ASN A 127 10.74 -11.93 3.86
C ASN A 127 11.13 -10.46 3.64
N ARG A 128 11.82 -10.19 2.52
CA ARG A 128 12.35 -8.87 2.17
C ARG A 128 11.99 -8.48 0.73
N ILE A 129 11.58 -7.22 0.57
CA ILE A 129 11.50 -6.54 -0.74
C ILE A 129 12.56 -5.43 -0.74
N THR A 130 13.58 -5.60 -1.56
CA THR A 130 14.71 -4.66 -1.68
C THR A 130 14.66 -3.86 -2.98
N LEU A 131 13.89 -4.33 -3.98
CA LEU A 131 13.60 -3.56 -5.19
C LEU A 131 12.78 -2.29 -4.90
N SER A 132 13.02 -1.23 -5.67
CA SER A 132 12.18 -0.03 -5.61
C SER A 132 10.79 -0.34 -6.14
N THR A 133 9.76 0.15 -5.46
CA THR A 133 8.36 -0.12 -5.80
C THR A 133 7.63 1.20 -6.10
N ASN A 134 7.09 1.33 -7.31
CA ASN A 134 6.24 2.46 -7.68
C ASN A 134 4.77 2.07 -7.58
N LEU A 135 4.03 2.71 -6.67
CA LEU A 135 2.60 2.51 -6.47
C LEU A 135 1.84 3.47 -7.38
N THR A 136 1.00 2.92 -8.25
CA THR A 136 0.20 3.70 -9.22
C THR A 136 -1.28 3.77 -8.90
N THR A 137 -1.69 3.03 -7.87
CA THR A 137 -3.03 2.95 -7.33
C THR A 137 -2.92 2.69 -5.82
N ALA A 138 -4.05 2.71 -5.13
CA ALA A 138 -4.10 2.25 -3.75
C ALA A 138 -3.68 0.77 -3.66
N VAL A 139 -2.81 0.45 -2.70
CA VAL A 139 -2.25 -0.88 -2.49
C VAL A 139 -2.45 -1.28 -1.04
N ALA A 140 -3.02 -2.47 -0.83
CA ALA A 140 -3.01 -3.11 0.48
C ALA A 140 -1.84 -4.08 0.60
N ILE A 141 -1.11 -3.99 1.71
CA ILE A 141 -0.13 -4.98 2.14
C ILE A 141 -0.71 -5.72 3.34
N THR A 142 -1.13 -6.96 3.10
CA THR A 142 -1.64 -7.86 4.14
C THR A 142 -0.52 -8.76 4.63
N VAL A 143 -0.16 -8.64 5.91
CA VAL A 143 0.84 -9.52 6.55
C VAL A 143 0.12 -10.41 7.55
N GLY A 144 0.10 -11.71 7.26
CA GLY A 144 -0.60 -12.72 8.04
C GLY A 144 -0.11 -12.86 9.49
N THR A 145 -0.85 -13.61 10.29
CA THR A 145 -0.48 -13.88 11.68
C THR A 145 0.88 -14.56 11.76
N SER A 146 1.71 -14.12 12.70
CA SER A 146 3.09 -14.61 12.90
C SER A 146 3.99 -14.48 11.66
N ALA A 147 3.61 -13.65 10.69
CA ALA A 147 4.40 -13.36 9.51
C ALA A 147 5.05 -11.97 9.61
N ASP A 148 6.11 -11.77 8.83
CA ASP A 148 6.78 -10.48 8.70
C ASP A 148 7.22 -10.20 7.27
N LEU A 149 7.18 -8.92 6.91
CA LEU A 149 7.71 -8.38 5.67
C LEU A 149 8.55 -7.15 5.97
N THR A 150 9.78 -7.10 5.45
CA THR A 150 10.60 -5.89 5.48
C THR A 150 10.77 -5.34 4.07
N ILE A 151 10.39 -4.08 3.87
CA ILE A 151 10.60 -3.35 2.61
C ILE A 151 11.73 -2.34 2.84
N THR A 152 12.89 -2.60 2.24
CA THR A 152 14.04 -1.69 2.29
C THR A 152 14.19 -0.89 1.00
N GLY A 153 13.63 -1.39 -0.11
CA GLY A 153 13.58 -0.65 -1.36
C GLY A 153 12.70 0.61 -1.23
N PRO A 154 13.08 1.74 -1.85
CA PRO A 154 12.24 2.94 -1.85
C PRO A 154 10.84 2.68 -2.43
N ILE A 155 9.83 3.18 -1.74
CA ILE A 155 8.45 3.28 -2.23
C ILE A 155 8.26 4.67 -2.80
N SER A 156 7.60 4.75 -3.96
CA SER A 156 7.16 5.99 -4.60
C SER A 156 5.70 5.90 -4.98
N GLY A 157 5.01 7.04 -5.07
CA GLY A 157 3.58 7.09 -5.40
C GLY A 157 3.04 8.50 -5.24
N ASN A 158 2.07 8.86 -6.08
CA ASN A 158 1.36 10.14 -5.97
C ASN A 158 0.27 10.06 -4.89
N THR A 159 -0.49 11.14 -4.69
CA THR A 159 -1.53 11.26 -3.66
C THR A 159 -2.71 10.28 -3.81
N ALA A 160 -2.86 9.59 -4.95
CA ALA A 160 -3.88 8.55 -5.14
C ALA A 160 -3.40 7.14 -4.72
N ALA A 161 -2.11 6.98 -4.44
CA ALA A 161 -1.47 5.68 -4.23
C ALA A 161 -1.44 5.25 -2.75
N ASN A 162 -2.58 5.35 -2.04
CA ASN A 162 -2.64 5.03 -0.61
C ASN A 162 -2.10 3.63 -0.29
N LEU A 163 -1.34 3.53 0.81
CA LEU A 163 -0.77 2.29 1.29
C LEU A 163 -1.52 1.83 2.54
N THR A 164 -2.29 0.75 2.43
CA THR A 164 -3.02 0.18 3.56
C THR A 164 -2.28 -1.03 4.13
N LYS A 165 -1.95 -1.00 5.43
CA LYS A 165 -1.42 -2.16 6.16
C LYS A 165 -2.56 -2.94 6.81
N LEU A 166 -2.70 -4.20 6.39
CA LEU A 166 -3.67 -5.18 6.91
C LEU A 166 -2.98 -6.39 7.55
N GLY A 167 -3.76 -7.23 8.23
CA GLY A 167 -3.31 -8.45 8.88
C GLY A 167 -2.54 -8.19 10.17
N THR A 168 -2.60 -9.16 11.08
CA THR A 168 -2.03 -9.05 12.43
C THR A 168 -0.50 -9.13 12.49
N GLY A 169 0.16 -9.48 11.38
CA GLY A 169 1.62 -9.55 11.26
C GLY A 169 2.30 -8.18 11.20
N THR A 170 3.63 -8.22 11.04
CA THR A 170 4.48 -7.02 11.08
C THR A 170 4.95 -6.62 9.68
N LEU A 171 4.68 -5.38 9.28
CA LEU A 171 5.31 -4.74 8.12
C LEU A 171 6.39 -3.80 8.61
N THR A 172 7.63 -3.94 8.12
CA THR A 172 8.72 -3.00 8.40
C THR A 172 9.04 -2.18 7.15
N LEU A 173 8.98 -0.85 7.24
CA LEU A 173 9.40 0.09 6.21
C LEU A 173 10.74 0.73 6.62
N SER A 174 11.77 0.46 5.84
CA SER A 174 13.14 0.94 6.10
C SER A 174 13.71 1.82 4.98
N GLY A 175 13.01 1.90 3.84
CA GLY A 175 13.41 2.71 2.69
C GLY A 175 13.31 4.21 2.91
N ASN A 176 14.05 4.98 2.11
CA ASN A 176 13.87 6.42 1.98
C ASN A 176 12.74 6.72 0.98
N ASN A 177 11.53 6.97 1.46
CA ASN A 177 10.33 7.07 0.62
C ASN A 177 9.95 8.53 0.30
N THR A 178 10.92 9.41 0.06
CA THR A 178 10.69 10.85 -0.22
C THR A 178 9.88 11.14 -1.49
N ALA A 179 9.64 10.13 -2.33
CA ALA A 179 8.81 10.22 -3.53
C ALA A 179 7.41 9.61 -3.35
N TYR A 180 7.01 9.31 -2.10
CA TYR A 180 5.69 8.80 -1.75
C TYR A 180 4.91 9.89 -1.01
N SER A 181 3.80 10.38 -1.59
CA SER A 181 3.03 11.50 -1.06
C SER A 181 1.57 11.19 -0.71
N ALA A 182 1.19 9.90 -0.80
CA ALA A 182 -0.12 9.41 -0.39
C ALA A 182 -0.15 9.02 1.10
N MET A 183 -1.36 8.79 1.60
CA MET A 183 -1.61 8.39 2.98
C MET A 183 -1.04 6.99 3.27
N VAL A 184 -0.53 6.79 4.48
CA VAL A 184 -0.28 5.45 5.03
C VAL A 184 -1.39 5.13 6.03
N ASP A 185 -2.17 4.09 5.74
CA ASP A 185 -3.33 3.69 6.55
C ASP A 185 -3.07 2.35 7.22
N ILE A 186 -2.84 2.37 8.54
CA ILE A 186 -2.52 1.18 9.33
C ILE A 186 -3.82 0.68 9.96
N GLN A 187 -4.44 -0.32 9.34
CA GLN A 187 -5.73 -0.88 9.77
C GLN A 187 -5.58 -2.04 10.76
N GLU A 188 -4.53 -2.86 10.62
CA GLU A 188 -4.28 -4.00 11.51
C GLU A 188 -2.80 -4.27 11.75
N GLY A 189 -2.52 -4.86 12.92
CA GLY A 189 -1.18 -5.32 13.29
C GLY A 189 -0.21 -4.17 13.55
N ARG A 190 1.06 -4.39 13.19
CA ARG A 190 2.15 -3.43 13.41
C ARG A 190 2.77 -2.98 12.09
N LEU A 191 2.90 -1.68 11.92
CA LEU A 191 3.83 -1.07 10.96
C LEU A 191 5.03 -0.53 11.73
N VAL A 192 6.22 -1.00 11.40
CA VAL A 192 7.48 -0.58 11.99
C VAL A 192 8.18 0.35 11.01
N MET A 193 8.50 1.57 11.43
CA MET A 193 9.38 2.47 10.69
C MET A 193 10.80 2.44 11.29
N THR A 194 11.80 2.31 10.42
CA THR A 194 13.23 2.34 10.83
C THR A 194 14.04 3.40 10.10
N HIS A 195 13.39 4.27 9.32
CA HIS A 195 14.00 5.37 8.61
C HIS A 195 13.12 6.62 8.75
N VAL A 196 13.73 7.81 8.79
CA VAL A 196 13.01 9.07 9.04
C VAL A 196 11.96 9.38 7.98
N ASN A 197 12.21 8.99 6.74
CA ASN A 197 11.31 9.16 5.60
C ASN A 197 10.60 7.85 5.21
N ALA A 198 10.46 6.89 6.13
CA ALA A 198 9.85 5.60 5.82
C ALA A 198 8.36 5.70 5.48
N LEU A 199 7.66 6.73 5.96
CA LEU A 199 6.22 6.91 5.77
C LEU A 199 5.87 7.79 4.56
N GLY A 200 6.84 8.50 3.99
CA GLY A 200 6.62 9.36 2.82
C GLY A 200 7.02 10.81 3.04
N THR A 201 6.41 11.70 2.24
CA THR A 201 6.38 13.15 2.46
C THR A 201 5.32 13.51 3.48
N THR A 202 5.37 14.74 3.99
CA THR A 202 4.39 15.27 4.94
C THR A 202 3.08 15.74 4.28
N THR A 203 2.80 15.31 3.04
CA THR A 203 1.66 15.78 2.24
C THR A 203 0.34 15.18 2.71
N ALA A 204 0.36 13.91 3.07
CA ALA A 204 -0.76 13.17 3.61
C ALA A 204 -0.37 12.60 4.99
N PRO A 205 -1.33 12.33 5.88
CA PRO A 205 -1.01 11.78 7.19
C PRO A 205 -0.74 10.28 7.13
N THR A 206 -0.15 9.78 8.21
CA THR A 206 -0.25 8.38 8.62
C THR A 206 -1.43 8.23 9.58
N VAL A 207 -2.30 7.26 9.32
CA VAL A 207 -3.47 6.95 10.16
C VAL A 207 -3.24 5.63 10.86
N VAL A 208 -3.37 5.61 12.18
CA VAL A 208 -3.36 4.39 13.01
C VAL A 208 -4.77 4.12 13.49
N ASN A 209 -5.38 3.04 12.99
CA ASN A 209 -6.76 2.65 13.34
C ASN A 209 -6.83 1.86 14.65
N PRO A 210 -8.05 1.60 15.17
CA PRO A 210 -8.22 0.79 16.37
C PRO A 210 -7.55 -0.58 16.24
N ASN A 211 -6.83 -0.97 17.31
CA ASN A 211 -6.04 -2.21 17.38
C ASN A 211 -4.83 -2.29 16.43
N ALA A 212 -4.44 -1.19 15.79
CA ALA A 212 -3.23 -1.10 15.00
C ALA A 212 -2.15 -0.26 15.70
N GLN A 213 -0.89 -0.39 15.29
CA GLN A 213 0.22 0.36 15.88
C GLN A 213 1.23 0.81 14.83
N LEU A 214 1.64 2.06 14.93
CA LEU A 214 2.88 2.58 14.36
C LEU A 214 4.00 2.44 15.40
N GLN A 215 5.04 1.69 15.05
CA GLN A 215 6.20 1.46 15.90
C GLN A 215 7.44 2.13 15.32
N VAL A 216 8.13 2.93 16.13
CA VAL A 216 9.39 3.58 15.73
C VAL A 216 10.56 2.81 16.33
N ARG A 217 11.57 2.48 15.51
CA ARG A 217 12.80 1.79 15.95
C ARG A 217 14.03 2.48 15.41
N ASN A 218 14.90 2.96 16.30
CA ASN A 218 16.22 3.52 16.00
C ASN A 218 16.21 4.69 15.01
N VAL A 219 15.17 5.53 15.04
CA VAL A 219 15.11 6.76 14.23
C VAL A 219 15.61 7.92 15.07
N ALA A 220 16.90 8.23 14.95
CA ALA A 220 17.60 9.21 15.79
C ALA A 220 17.37 10.68 15.42
N THR A 221 16.66 10.95 14.32
CA THR A 221 16.39 12.30 13.82
C THR A 221 14.92 12.68 13.98
N THR A 222 14.58 13.91 13.58
CA THR A 222 13.22 14.45 13.66
C THR A 222 12.30 13.89 12.58
N ILE A 223 11.20 13.28 13.00
CA ILE A 223 10.11 12.82 12.13
C ILE A 223 9.08 13.94 11.99
N ASN A 224 8.79 14.38 10.77
CA ASN A 224 7.85 15.48 10.50
C ASN A 224 6.45 15.00 10.07
N GLU A 225 6.22 13.69 10.11
CA GLU A 225 5.00 13.05 9.62
C GLU A 225 3.74 13.48 10.41
N PRO A 226 2.69 14.00 9.75
CA PRO A 226 1.39 14.18 10.39
C PRO A 226 0.80 12.81 10.76
N LEU A 227 0.35 12.66 12.01
CA LEU A 227 -0.14 11.40 12.55
C LEU A 227 -1.56 11.55 13.06
N ILE A 228 -2.42 10.60 12.73
CA ILE A 228 -3.77 10.46 13.30
C ILE A 228 -3.80 9.17 14.11
N LEU A 229 -4.20 9.26 15.38
CA LEU A 229 -4.28 8.13 16.30
C LEU A 229 -5.73 7.82 16.66
N ASN A 230 -6.09 6.54 16.51
CA ASN A 230 -7.37 5.98 16.89
C ASN A 230 -7.16 4.73 17.77
N GLY A 231 -6.79 4.90 19.04
CA GLY A 231 -6.83 3.81 20.02
C GLY A 231 -5.51 3.51 20.72
N PHE A 232 -5.42 2.30 21.28
CA PHE A 232 -4.39 1.94 22.26
C PHE A 232 -3.26 1.03 21.72
N GLY A 233 -3.35 0.62 20.45
CA GLY A 233 -2.48 -0.41 19.88
C GLY A 233 -2.94 -1.84 20.20
N PRO A 234 -2.39 -2.85 19.48
CA PRO A 234 -2.83 -4.25 19.58
C PRO A 234 -2.54 -4.89 20.94
N SER A 235 -1.62 -4.34 21.72
CA SER A 235 -1.27 -4.84 23.06
C SER A 235 -1.43 -3.78 24.14
N SER A 236 -2.22 -2.73 23.87
CA SER A 236 -2.38 -1.56 24.76
C SER A 236 -1.06 -0.87 25.14
N ASP A 237 -0.03 -1.06 24.33
CA ASP A 237 1.34 -0.54 24.47
C ASP A 237 1.56 0.76 23.69
N GLY A 238 0.51 1.31 23.08
CA GLY A 238 0.55 2.56 22.30
C GLY A 238 0.07 2.34 20.87
N ALA A 239 -0.86 3.18 20.38
CA ALA A 239 -1.08 3.29 18.93
C ALA A 239 0.16 3.89 18.24
N LEU A 240 0.87 4.80 18.92
CA LEU A 240 2.25 5.15 18.63
C LEU A 240 3.16 4.53 19.69
N PHE A 241 4.17 3.76 19.28
CA PHE A 241 5.12 3.13 20.19
C PHE A 241 6.58 3.40 19.80
N ASN A 242 7.30 4.15 20.62
CA ASN A 242 8.76 4.30 20.48
C ASN A 242 9.45 3.10 21.12
N ALA A 243 9.92 2.17 20.29
CA ALA A 243 10.35 0.85 20.75
C ALA A 243 11.84 0.73 21.01
N SER A 244 12.67 1.53 20.33
CA SER A 244 14.11 1.53 20.53
C SER A 244 14.71 2.85 20.03
N GLY A 245 15.82 3.26 20.64
CA GLY A 245 16.46 4.53 20.34
C GLY A 245 15.66 5.74 20.82
N ASN A 246 16.32 6.89 20.88
CA ASN A 246 15.66 8.15 21.19
C ASN A 246 15.19 8.81 19.89
N THR A 247 13.95 9.30 19.89
CA THR A 247 13.31 9.87 18.69
C THR A 247 12.67 11.22 19.01
N THR A 248 12.70 12.14 18.04
CA THR A 248 11.90 13.36 18.08
C THR A 248 10.77 13.30 17.05
N TRP A 249 9.54 13.57 17.48
CA TRP A 249 8.36 13.67 16.63
C TRP A 249 7.90 15.14 16.54
N ALA A 250 8.08 15.75 15.37
CA ALA A 250 7.72 17.14 15.09
C ALA A 250 6.44 17.30 14.27
N GLY A 251 5.99 16.26 13.57
CA GLY A 251 4.70 16.29 12.91
C GLY A 251 3.54 16.42 13.90
N THR A 252 2.43 17.01 13.47
CA THR A 252 1.22 17.11 14.29
C THR A 252 0.69 15.72 14.61
N ILE A 253 0.33 15.47 15.87
CA ILE A 253 -0.39 14.29 16.32
C ILE A 253 -1.84 14.70 16.60
N THR A 254 -2.78 14.13 15.85
CA THR A 254 -4.21 14.33 16.03
C THR A 254 -4.82 13.09 16.66
N LEU A 255 -5.49 13.25 17.80
CA LEU A 255 -6.29 12.21 18.43
C LEU A 255 -7.68 12.26 17.80
N ASP A 256 -8.08 11.17 17.13
CA ASP A 256 -9.43 11.02 16.54
C ASP A 256 -10.27 10.00 17.34
N SER A 257 -9.64 9.36 18.33
CA SER A 257 -10.28 8.73 19.49
C SER A 257 -9.35 8.83 20.70
N ASN A 258 -9.84 8.40 21.88
CA ASN A 258 -8.97 8.13 23.02
C ASN A 258 -7.83 7.21 22.57
N SER A 259 -6.60 7.59 22.90
CA SER A 259 -5.41 6.92 22.37
C SER A 259 -4.29 6.81 23.39
N SER A 260 -3.34 5.91 23.14
CA SER A 260 -2.11 5.84 23.94
C SER A 260 -0.85 6.05 23.11
N ILE A 261 0.14 6.64 23.78
CA ILE A 261 1.53 6.73 23.30
C ILE A 261 2.39 5.95 24.28
N GLY A 262 3.12 4.96 23.76
CA GLY A 262 4.03 4.16 24.54
C GLY A 262 5.50 4.46 24.25
N VAL A 263 6.32 4.31 25.27
CA VAL A 263 7.77 4.45 25.18
C VAL A 263 8.44 3.28 25.87
N ALA A 264 9.28 2.54 25.16
CA ALA A 264 10.02 1.41 25.70
C ALA A 264 11.02 1.84 26.78
N ALA A 265 11.35 0.92 27.70
CA ALA A 265 12.33 1.17 28.75
C ALA A 265 13.66 1.71 28.20
N ASN A 266 14.29 2.64 28.92
CA ASN A 266 15.56 3.27 28.55
C ASN A 266 15.55 4.01 27.20
N THR A 267 14.37 4.44 26.73
CA THR A 267 14.24 5.28 25.53
C THR A 267 13.44 6.55 25.82
N ILE A 268 13.60 7.53 24.93
CA ILE A 268 12.91 8.81 24.97
C ILE A 268 12.15 9.03 23.66
N LEU A 269 10.87 9.38 23.77
CA LEU A 269 10.12 10.00 22.69
C LEU A 269 9.90 11.48 23.03
N ASN A 270 10.52 12.37 22.26
CA ASN A 270 10.35 13.80 22.39
C ASN A 270 9.36 14.34 21.35
N VAL A 271 8.17 14.73 21.76
CA VAL A 271 7.17 15.32 20.86
C VAL A 271 7.30 16.84 20.90
N THR A 272 7.71 17.41 19.77
CA THR A 272 7.80 18.86 19.52
C THR A 272 6.64 19.37 18.67
N GLY A 273 5.98 18.46 17.94
CA GLY A 273 4.77 18.74 17.17
C GLY A 273 3.57 19.04 18.06
N LEU A 274 2.52 19.62 17.46
CA LEU A 274 1.25 19.85 18.16
C LEU A 274 0.58 18.51 18.45
N VAL A 275 0.15 18.31 19.69
CA VAL A 275 -0.86 17.29 20.02
C VAL A 275 -2.22 17.98 20.11
N THR A 276 -3.17 17.54 19.29
CA THR A 276 -4.53 18.08 19.22
C THR A 276 -5.54 16.95 19.11
N ASP A 277 -6.84 17.25 19.18
CA ASP A 277 -7.89 16.27 18.95
C ASP A 277 -9.00 16.77 18.02
N THR A 278 -9.83 15.84 17.55
CA THR A 278 -11.07 16.12 16.83
C THR A 278 -12.27 16.14 17.82
N ALA A 279 -13.46 16.46 17.31
CA ALA A 279 -14.75 16.31 18.00
C ALA A 279 -14.86 16.95 19.41
N THR A 280 -15.26 16.19 20.44
CA THR A 280 -15.58 16.70 21.80
C THR A 280 -14.43 16.62 22.80
N GLY A 281 -13.24 16.20 22.35
CA GLY A 281 -12.09 15.97 23.22
C GLY A 281 -11.74 14.49 23.36
N HIS A 282 -10.45 14.15 23.33
CA HIS A 282 -9.97 12.78 23.43
C HIS A 282 -8.83 12.64 24.45
N ASP A 283 -8.92 11.59 25.28
CA ASP A 283 -7.93 11.30 26.31
C ASP A 283 -6.64 10.74 25.68
N LEU A 284 -5.51 11.13 26.27
CA LEU A 284 -4.19 10.64 25.92
C LEU A 284 -3.59 9.87 27.08
N THR A 285 -3.31 8.59 26.87
CA THR A 285 -2.67 7.74 27.88
C THR A 285 -1.19 7.50 27.57
N LYS A 286 -0.30 7.88 28.48
CA LYS A 286 1.12 7.50 28.46
C LYS A 286 1.29 6.09 29.03
N VAL A 287 1.86 5.19 28.24
CA VAL A 287 2.20 3.81 28.63
C VAL A 287 3.68 3.49 28.38
N GLY A 288 4.12 2.30 28.78
CA GLY A 288 5.52 1.86 28.66
C GLY A 288 6.47 2.54 29.66
N ALA A 289 7.57 1.88 30.01
CA ALA A 289 8.47 2.31 31.09
C ALA A 289 9.38 3.49 30.73
N GLY A 290 9.48 3.88 29.46
CA GLY A 290 10.33 4.99 29.00
C GLY A 290 9.75 6.38 29.25
N GLN A 291 10.46 7.39 28.76
CA GLN A 291 10.11 8.81 28.93
C GLN A 291 9.43 9.39 27.69
N LEU A 292 8.24 9.95 27.88
CA LEU A 292 7.60 10.85 26.90
C LEU A 292 7.89 12.29 27.31
N ILE A 293 8.30 13.13 26.36
CA ILE A 293 8.53 14.56 26.59
C ILE A 293 7.60 15.35 25.68
N PHE A 294 6.82 16.27 26.23
CA PHE A 294 6.16 17.33 25.48
C PHE A 294 7.02 18.59 25.52
N SER A 295 7.62 18.92 24.38
CA SER A 295 8.57 20.04 24.21
C SER A 295 8.01 21.20 23.40
N ARG A 296 6.74 21.14 22.97
CA ARG A 296 6.12 22.17 22.16
C ARG A 296 5.95 23.47 22.96
N THR A 297 6.48 24.58 22.42
CA THR A 297 6.18 25.93 22.91
C THR A 297 4.76 26.35 22.55
N GLY A 298 4.02 26.93 23.50
CA GLY A 298 2.60 27.25 23.34
C GLY A 298 1.65 26.09 23.63
N GLY A 299 2.19 24.97 24.14
CA GLY A 299 1.41 23.84 24.62
C GLY A 299 0.69 23.03 23.56
N ASN A 300 -0.15 22.13 24.04
CA ASN A 300 -0.99 21.23 23.26
C ASN A 300 -2.46 21.64 23.39
N THR A 301 -3.30 21.26 22.41
CA THR A 301 -4.68 21.75 22.29
C THR A 301 -5.74 20.67 22.43
N TYR A 302 -5.36 19.40 22.64
CA TYR A 302 -6.35 18.36 22.96
C TYR A 302 -7.08 18.70 24.26
N ARG A 303 -8.34 18.29 24.35
CA ARG A 303 -9.32 18.65 25.38
C ARG A 303 -9.68 17.48 26.29
N GLY A 304 -9.17 16.28 26.04
CA GLY A 304 -9.27 15.16 26.98
C GLY A 304 -8.23 15.23 28.09
N LEU A 305 -8.26 14.23 28.98
CA LEU A 305 -7.32 14.04 30.07
C LEU A 305 -5.98 13.51 29.58
N THR A 306 -4.91 13.85 30.29
CA THR A 306 -3.64 13.13 30.20
C THR A 306 -3.54 12.11 31.32
N VAL A 307 -3.54 10.82 30.98
CA VAL A 307 -3.40 9.73 31.93
C VAL A 307 -1.99 9.15 31.86
N ILE A 308 -1.30 9.03 32.99
CA ILE A 308 0.02 8.38 33.05
C ILE A 308 -0.15 7.01 33.69
N ASN A 309 -0.09 5.96 32.87
CA ASN A 309 -0.26 4.59 33.35
C ASN A 309 1.08 3.90 33.65
N ASN A 310 2.17 4.29 32.96
CA ASN A 310 3.52 3.79 33.24
C ASN A 310 4.61 4.74 32.70
N GLY A 311 5.81 4.65 33.27
CA GLY A 311 6.99 5.44 32.91
C GLY A 311 6.87 6.92 33.30
N THR A 312 7.60 7.77 32.59
CA THR A 312 7.70 9.20 32.91
C THR A 312 7.09 10.06 31.80
N LEU A 313 6.31 11.06 32.18
CA LEU A 313 5.94 12.18 31.31
C LEU A 313 6.67 13.44 31.79
N THR A 314 7.36 14.12 30.88
CA THR A 314 7.99 15.42 31.14
C THR A 314 7.34 16.48 30.27
N ILE A 315 6.93 17.58 30.89
CA ILE A 315 6.41 18.77 30.19
C ILE A 315 7.49 19.85 30.18
N ARG A 316 7.59 20.61 29.08
CA ARG A 316 8.47 21.79 28.99
C ARG A 316 7.72 23.10 28.81
N ASP A 317 6.41 23.02 28.69
CA ASP A 317 5.50 24.17 28.61
C ASP A 317 4.31 23.93 29.57
N PRO A 318 3.87 24.92 30.37
CA PRO A 318 2.74 24.77 31.28
C PRO A 318 1.44 24.31 30.61
N GLN A 319 1.28 24.56 29.32
CA GLN A 319 0.09 24.18 28.53
C GLN A 319 0.26 22.82 27.81
N SER A 320 1.29 22.04 28.14
CA SER A 320 1.60 20.76 27.46
C SER A 320 0.55 19.65 27.67
N LEU A 321 -0.25 19.72 28.73
CA LEU A 321 -1.21 18.66 29.08
C LEU A 321 -2.61 18.84 28.47
N GLY A 322 -2.73 19.73 27.48
CA GLY A 322 -3.99 20.00 26.80
C GLY A 322 -4.89 20.99 27.56
N ALA A 323 -5.89 21.51 26.86
CA ALA A 323 -6.84 22.50 27.35
C ALA A 323 -7.89 21.93 28.32
N GLY A 324 -8.04 20.60 28.35
CA GLY A 324 -8.97 19.88 29.23
C GLY A 324 -8.42 19.46 30.58
N SER A 325 -7.16 19.77 30.88
CA SER A 325 -6.53 19.44 32.16
C SER A 325 -7.09 20.30 33.29
N ILE A 326 -8.27 19.95 33.79
CA ILE A 326 -8.76 20.45 35.08
C ILE A 326 -7.88 19.79 36.14
N PHE A 327 -7.04 20.57 36.81
CA PHE A 327 -6.25 20.09 37.94
C PHE A 327 -7.17 19.44 38.97
N GLY A 328 -7.12 18.11 39.09
CA GLY A 328 -7.62 17.43 40.26
C GLY A 328 -6.88 18.00 41.47
N SER A 329 -7.62 18.53 42.45
CA SER A 329 -7.04 18.95 43.72
C SER A 329 -6.31 17.75 44.34
N PRO A 330 -5.12 17.94 44.93
CA PRO A 330 -4.47 16.86 45.65
C PRO A 330 -5.39 16.38 46.78
N GLN A 331 -5.69 15.09 46.77
CA GLN A 331 -6.19 14.36 47.94
C GLN A 331 -5.00 13.98 48.82
#